data_AF-A0A935K0D4-F1
#
_entry.id   AF-A0A935K0D4-F1
#
_cell.length_a   1.000
_cell.length_b   1.000
_cell.length_c   1.000
_cell.angle_alpha   90.00
_cell.angle_beta   90.00
_cell.angle_gamma   90.00
#
_symmetry.space_group_name_H-M   'P 1'
#
loop_
_entity.id
_entity.type
_entity.pdbx_description
1 polymer ?
#
loop_
_entity_poly.entity_id
_entity_poly.type
_entity_poly.pdbx_seq_one_letter_code
_entity_poly.pdbx_strand_id
1 'polypeptide(L)'
;MSGVLKFIVFCLLLYTAFMLLFKIPMVESGINSGFRSSVEWVLKQAFPDAYIETQNYLDANNQLDPNSFYLVYGNPKTIAAEEAYAAQQQLKEYKISTFSFQFFIFQMFVVPFVFLFSIFLASPIDWKKKLINTGFAALALLILILIKTLLLTLFSIANTQIGIYTLSESQLSWVFHIISAMTLGFSVMFVFCLWLLLGFRNSKFNSMFSNYINQFKNEA
;
A
#
# COMPACT_ATOMS: atom_id res chain seq x y z
N MET A 1 31.42 14.39 12.44
CA MET A 1 30.32 13.46 12.07
C MET A 1 30.48 13.03 10.63
N SER A 2 30.65 11.73 10.35
CA SER A 2 30.79 11.18 8.99
C SER A 2 29.62 11.61 8.07
N GLY A 3 29.88 11.78 6.78
CA GLY A 3 28.85 12.17 5.79
C GLY A 3 27.67 11.18 5.75
N VAL A 4 27.94 9.90 5.99
CA VAL A 4 26.91 8.84 6.11
C VAL A 4 26.04 9.06 7.36
N LEU A 5 26.66 9.38 8.50
CA LEU A 5 25.92 9.62 9.74
C LEU A 5 25.05 10.89 9.64
N LYS A 6 25.53 11.94 8.96
CA LYS A 6 24.71 13.13 8.65
C LYS A 6 23.47 12.77 7.83
N PHE A 7 23.63 11.92 6.83
CA PHE A 7 22.52 11.44 6.01
C PHE A 7 21.52 10.61 6.80
N ILE A 8 21.98 9.67 7.63
CA ILE A 8 21.10 8.85 8.47
C ILE A 8 20.29 9.73 9.40
N VAL A 9 20.94 10.64 10.13
CA VAL A 9 20.25 11.56 11.06
C VAL A 9 19.24 12.43 10.32
N PHE A 10 19.61 12.99 9.17
CA PHE A 10 18.70 13.83 8.39
C PHE A 10 17.52 13.03 7.80
N CYS A 11 17.75 11.80 7.36
CA CYS A 11 16.70 10.89 6.90
C CYS A 11 15.72 10.55 8.03
N LEU A 12 16.22 10.30 9.24
CA LEU A 12 15.38 10.04 10.41
C LEU A 12 14.54 11.27 10.78
N LEU A 13 15.13 12.48 10.76
CA LEU A 13 14.40 13.71 11.01
C LEU A 13 13.27 13.93 9.97
N LEU A 14 13.55 13.71 8.68
CA LEU A 14 12.54 13.79 7.63
C LEU A 14 11.45 12.74 7.81
N TYR A 15 11.82 11.51 8.15
CA TYR A 15 10.87 10.43 8.42
C TYR A 15 9.95 10.81 9.57
N THR A 16 10.49 11.25 10.70
CA THR A 16 9.68 11.73 11.84
C THR A 16 8.79 12.90 11.45
N ALA A 17 9.31 13.90 10.74
CA ALA A 17 8.53 15.06 10.31
C ALA A 17 7.35 14.66 9.41
N PHE A 18 7.57 13.77 8.45
CA PHE A 18 6.49 13.25 7.61
C PHE A 18 5.49 12.42 8.42
N MET A 19 5.95 11.53 9.29
CA MET A 19 5.03 10.75 10.13
C MET A 19 4.11 11.65 10.97
N LEU A 20 4.65 12.75 11.54
CA LEU A 20 3.87 13.74 12.27
C LEU A 20 2.89 14.49 11.35
N LEU A 21 3.31 14.86 10.14
CA LEU A 21 2.44 15.52 9.17
C LEU A 21 1.25 14.63 8.77
N PHE A 22 1.47 13.31 8.63
CA PHE A 22 0.41 12.35 8.34
C PHE A 22 -0.55 12.10 9.52
N LYS A 23 -0.21 12.56 10.73
CA LYS A 23 -1.10 12.53 11.91
C LYS A 23 -1.97 13.77 12.07
N ILE A 24 -1.83 14.75 11.18
CA ILE A 24 -2.77 15.86 11.10
C ILE A 24 -4.10 15.30 10.56
N PRO A 25 -5.24 15.46 11.26
CA PRO A 25 -6.50 14.80 10.90
C PRO A 25 -6.94 15.05 9.45
N MET A 26 -6.79 16.29 8.98
CA MET A 26 -7.11 16.66 7.60
C MET A 26 -6.29 15.88 6.56
N VAL A 27 -5.01 15.65 6.85
CA VAL A 27 -4.10 14.91 5.97
C VAL A 27 -4.44 13.43 6.01
N GLU A 28 -4.63 12.86 7.20
CA GLU A 28 -4.97 11.46 7.41
C GLU A 28 -6.29 11.09 6.72
N SER A 29 -7.36 11.87 6.94
CA SER A 29 -8.66 11.68 6.29
C SER A 29 -8.59 11.88 4.77
N GLY A 30 -7.83 12.88 4.30
CA GLY A 30 -7.66 13.13 2.86
C GLY A 30 -6.97 11.98 2.14
N ILE A 31 -5.90 11.45 2.73
CA ILE A 31 -5.16 10.30 2.18
C ILE A 31 -6.03 9.05 2.20
N ASN A 32 -6.74 8.79 3.32
CA ASN A 32 -7.65 7.65 3.40
C ASN A 32 -8.71 7.74 2.30
N SER A 33 -9.44 8.85 2.23
CA SER A 33 -10.49 9.03 1.22
C SER A 33 -9.95 8.88 -0.20
N GLY A 34 -8.80 9.48 -0.52
CA GLY A 34 -8.21 9.40 -1.85
C GLY A 34 -7.73 7.99 -2.21
N PHE A 35 -7.05 7.32 -1.28
CA PHE A 35 -6.59 5.94 -1.46
C PHE A 35 -7.76 4.99 -1.61
N ARG A 36 -8.76 5.10 -0.74
CA ARG A 36 -9.96 4.29 -0.72
C ARG A 36 -10.73 4.38 -2.04
N SER A 37 -11.03 5.59 -2.51
CA SER A 37 -11.72 5.79 -3.80
C SER A 37 -10.93 5.22 -4.97
N SER A 38 -9.59 5.35 -4.93
CA SER A 38 -8.72 4.81 -5.97
C SER A 38 -8.71 3.28 -5.97
N VAL A 39 -8.65 2.66 -4.78
CA VAL A 39 -8.75 1.21 -4.60
C VAL A 39 -10.10 0.71 -5.09
N GLU A 40 -11.20 1.32 -4.68
CA GLU A 40 -12.54 0.94 -5.12
C GLU A 40 -12.66 0.98 -6.64
N TRP A 41 -12.20 2.07 -7.25
CA TRP A 41 -12.23 2.23 -8.71
C TRP A 41 -11.43 1.14 -9.42
N VAL A 42 -10.18 0.89 -9.00
CA VAL A 42 -9.33 -0.15 -9.60
C VAL A 42 -9.98 -1.54 -9.44
N LEU A 43 -10.51 -1.84 -8.27
CA LEU A 43 -11.07 -3.15 -7.97
C LEU A 43 -12.37 -3.40 -8.74
N LYS A 44 -13.24 -2.40 -8.90
CA LYS A 44 -14.44 -2.50 -9.75
C LYS A 44 -14.10 -2.80 -11.21
N GLN A 45 -12.99 -2.25 -11.72
CA GLN A 45 -12.52 -2.54 -13.07
C GLN A 45 -11.91 -3.94 -13.19
N ALA A 46 -11.16 -4.37 -12.16
CA ALA A 46 -10.48 -5.67 -12.17
C ALA A 46 -11.41 -6.86 -11.89
N PHE A 47 -12.48 -6.64 -11.12
CA PHE A 47 -13.43 -7.66 -10.69
C PHE A 47 -14.89 -7.26 -11.01
N PRO A 48 -15.25 -7.10 -12.30
CA PRO A 48 -16.55 -6.58 -12.71
C PRO A 48 -17.74 -7.47 -12.31
N ASP A 49 -17.52 -8.76 -12.03
CA ASP A 49 -18.56 -9.72 -11.63
C ASP A 49 -18.81 -9.72 -10.11
N ALA A 50 -18.02 -8.96 -9.34
CA ALA A 50 -18.21 -8.79 -7.91
C ALA A 50 -18.92 -7.46 -7.62
N TYR A 51 -19.82 -7.47 -6.64
CA TYR A 51 -20.18 -6.24 -5.95
C TYR A 51 -18.96 -5.83 -5.13
N ILE A 52 -18.53 -4.57 -5.25
CA ILE A 52 -17.38 -4.02 -4.53
C ILE A 52 -17.73 -2.62 -4.05
N GLU A 53 -17.50 -2.35 -2.77
CA GLU A 53 -17.64 -1.04 -2.16
C GLU A 53 -16.58 -0.89 -1.08
N THR A 54 -16.16 0.35 -0.82
CA THR A 54 -15.32 0.65 0.33
C THR A 54 -16.08 1.42 1.41
N GLN A 55 -15.91 1.03 2.66
CA GLN A 55 -16.63 1.61 3.79
C GLN A 55 -15.66 2.07 4.88
N ASN A 56 -16.05 3.08 5.66
CA ASN A 56 -15.27 3.51 6.82
C ASN A 56 -15.13 2.37 7.82
N TYR A 57 -13.95 2.23 8.41
CA TYR A 57 -13.77 1.35 9.55
C TYR A 57 -14.14 2.10 10.84
N LEU A 58 -14.95 1.47 11.69
CA LEU A 58 -15.24 1.93 13.04
C LEU A 58 -14.51 1.02 14.02
N ASP A 59 -13.78 1.61 14.96
CA ASP A 59 -13.04 0.89 15.99
C ASP A 59 -13.96 0.34 17.09
N ALA A 60 -13.36 -0.32 18.10
CA ALA A 60 -14.08 -0.90 19.22
C ALA A 60 -14.90 0.12 20.04
N ASN A 61 -14.59 1.42 19.93
CA ASN A 61 -15.28 2.51 20.60
C ASN A 61 -16.27 3.23 19.66
N ASN A 62 -16.56 2.64 18.49
CA ASN A 62 -17.42 3.20 17.45
C ASN A 62 -16.91 4.54 16.89
N GLN A 63 -15.58 4.75 16.93
CA GLN A 63 -14.91 5.91 16.34
C GLN A 63 -14.34 5.56 14.98
N LEU A 64 -14.38 6.52 14.06
CA LEU A 64 -13.82 6.34 12.73
C LEU A 64 -12.29 6.22 12.81
N ASP A 65 -11.75 5.09 12.35
CA ASP A 65 -10.30 4.91 12.22
C ASP A 65 -9.83 5.48 10.87
N PRO A 66 -9.06 6.58 10.86
CA PRO A 66 -8.58 7.16 9.63
C PRO A 66 -7.46 6.34 8.98
N ASN A 67 -6.93 5.29 9.62
CA ASN A 67 -5.88 4.43 9.08
C ASN A 67 -6.40 3.15 8.42
N SER A 68 -7.71 2.91 8.48
CA SER A 68 -8.32 1.68 8.03
C SER A 68 -9.60 1.93 7.24
N PHE A 69 -9.94 0.99 6.37
CA PHE A 69 -11.26 0.92 5.74
C PHE A 69 -11.64 -0.54 5.48
N TYR A 70 -12.92 -0.80 5.34
CA TYR A 70 -13.42 -2.10 4.90
C TYR A 70 -13.52 -2.11 3.38
N LEU A 71 -13.01 -3.17 2.74
CA LEU A 71 -13.49 -3.55 1.43
C LEU A 71 -14.66 -4.51 1.62
N VAL A 72 -15.83 -4.10 1.15
CA VAL A 72 -17.05 -4.88 1.16
C VAL A 72 -17.26 -5.48 -0.22
N TYR A 73 -17.58 -6.77 -0.27
CA TYR A 73 -17.79 -7.48 -1.52
C TYR A 73 -18.88 -8.55 -1.40
N GLY A 74 -19.45 -8.94 -2.54
CA GLY A 74 -20.52 -9.93 -2.59
C GLY A 74 -20.86 -10.35 -4.01
N ASN A 75 -21.76 -11.33 -4.14
CA ASN A 75 -22.26 -11.77 -5.43
C ASN A 75 -23.44 -10.89 -5.87
N PRO A 76 -23.33 -10.12 -6.98
CA PRO A 76 -24.39 -9.21 -7.42
C PRO A 76 -25.72 -9.91 -7.67
N LYS A 77 -25.71 -11.17 -8.13
CA LYS A 77 -26.95 -11.92 -8.39
C LYS A 77 -27.68 -12.26 -7.10
N THR A 78 -26.94 -12.64 -6.06
CA THR A 78 -27.50 -12.94 -4.74
C THR A 78 -28.08 -11.67 -4.12
N ILE A 79 -27.33 -10.57 -4.16
CA ILE A 79 -27.78 -9.27 -3.64
C ILE A 79 -29.08 -8.84 -4.35
N ALA A 80 -29.11 -8.88 -5.68
CA ALA A 80 -30.30 -8.50 -6.44
C ALA A 80 -31.54 -9.36 -6.10
N ALA A 81 -31.34 -10.66 -5.84
CA ALA A 81 -32.43 -11.54 -5.41
C ALA A 81 -32.95 -11.20 -4.01
N GLU A 82 -32.05 -10.87 -3.07
CA GLU A 82 -32.40 -10.43 -1.72
C GLU A 82 -33.14 -9.09 -1.72
N GLU A 83 -32.67 -8.14 -2.53
CA GLU A 83 -33.32 -6.83 -2.73
C GLU A 83 -34.73 -6.99 -3.34
N ALA A 84 -34.88 -7.83 -4.37
CA ALA A 84 -36.17 -8.10 -4.98
C ALA A 84 -37.16 -8.75 -4.01
N TYR A 85 -36.68 -9.70 -3.18
CA TYR A 85 -37.48 -10.33 -2.14
C TYR A 85 -37.92 -9.31 -1.07
N ALA A 86 -37.01 -8.46 -0.60
CA ALA A 86 -37.32 -7.44 0.39
C ALA A 86 -38.32 -6.40 -0.14
N ALA A 87 -38.19 -6.01 -1.41
CA ALA A 87 -39.13 -5.11 -2.08
C ALA A 87 -40.55 -5.73 -2.19
N GLN A 88 -40.64 -7.02 -2.53
CA GLN A 88 -41.93 -7.73 -2.58
C GLN A 88 -42.60 -7.82 -1.20
N GLN A 89 -41.80 -7.99 -0.14
CA GLN A 89 -42.29 -8.09 1.24
C GLN A 89 -42.45 -6.71 1.92
N GLN A 90 -42.16 -5.61 1.23
CA GLN A 90 -42.20 -4.24 1.76
C GLN A 90 -41.40 -4.08 3.07
N LEU A 91 -40.28 -4.79 3.19
CA LEU A 91 -39.42 -4.70 4.37
C LEU A 91 -38.77 -3.32 4.42
N LYS A 92 -38.88 -2.64 5.56
CA LYS A 92 -38.20 -1.36 5.81
C LYS A 92 -36.70 -1.51 5.96
N GLU A 93 -36.27 -2.66 6.47
CA GLU A 93 -34.87 -3.02 6.70
C GLU A 93 -34.67 -4.48 6.32
N TYR A 94 -33.57 -4.76 5.62
CA TYR A 94 -33.18 -6.11 5.23
C TYR A 94 -31.65 -6.20 5.18
N LYS A 95 -31.14 -7.42 5.37
CA LYS A 95 -29.72 -7.70 5.34
C LYS A 95 -29.33 -8.25 3.98
N ILE A 96 -28.33 -7.64 3.37
CA ILE A 96 -27.69 -8.17 2.15
C ILE A 96 -26.52 -9.07 2.52
N SER A 97 -26.32 -10.14 1.76
CA SER A 97 -25.23 -11.10 1.96
C SER A 97 -23.93 -10.57 1.39
N THR A 98 -23.27 -9.71 2.15
CA THR A 98 -21.92 -9.19 1.85
C THR A 98 -20.89 -9.67 2.86
N PHE A 99 -19.64 -9.71 2.40
CA PHE A 99 -18.46 -10.02 3.19
C PHE A 99 -17.57 -8.79 3.22
N SER A 100 -16.70 -8.72 4.23
CA SER A 100 -15.74 -7.63 4.31
C SER A 100 -14.39 -8.09 4.82
N PHE A 101 -13.35 -7.38 4.43
CA PHE A 101 -12.06 -7.46 5.09
C PHE A 101 -11.44 -6.07 5.25
N GLN A 102 -10.58 -5.93 6.26
CA GLN A 102 -9.97 -4.65 6.62
C GLN A 102 -8.69 -4.41 5.82
N PHE A 103 -8.56 -3.22 5.24
CA PHE A 103 -7.31 -2.69 4.70
C PHE A 103 -6.68 -1.73 5.71
N PHE A 104 -5.37 -1.90 5.93
CA PHE A 104 -4.57 -1.02 6.77
C PHE A 104 -3.75 -0.06 5.89
N ILE A 105 -4.29 1.13 5.63
CA ILE A 105 -3.68 2.16 4.76
C ILE A 105 -2.31 2.56 5.31
N PHE A 106 -2.22 2.70 6.63
CA PHE A 106 -0.98 3.12 7.26
C PHE A 106 0.20 2.19 6.92
N GLN A 107 -0.02 0.88 7.02
CA GLN A 107 1.03 -0.11 6.75
C GLN A 107 1.24 -0.33 5.25
N MET A 108 0.17 -0.37 4.46
CA MET A 108 0.28 -0.65 3.03
C MET A 108 0.80 0.53 2.22
N PHE A 109 0.45 1.76 2.61
CA PHE A 109 0.69 2.96 1.82
C PHE A 109 1.56 3.97 2.58
N VAL A 110 1.14 4.44 3.75
CA VAL A 110 1.80 5.58 4.42
C VAL A 110 3.25 5.27 4.76
N VAL A 111 3.54 4.19 5.48
CA VAL A 111 4.90 3.90 5.94
C VAL A 111 5.90 3.72 4.78
N PRO A 112 5.61 2.91 3.73
CA PRO A 112 6.51 2.79 2.59
C PRO A 112 6.76 4.11 1.85
N PHE A 113 5.72 4.93 1.64
CA PHE A 113 5.87 6.22 0.96
C PHE A 113 6.63 7.24 1.80
N VAL A 114 6.35 7.32 3.09
CA VAL A 114 7.10 8.19 4.01
C VAL A 114 8.57 7.80 4.02
N PHE A 115 8.88 6.49 4.08
CA PHE A 115 10.25 6.02 3.99
C PHE A 115 10.92 6.39 2.65
N LEU A 116 10.21 6.21 1.54
CA LEU A 116 10.68 6.58 0.19
C LEU A 116 11.02 8.07 0.10
N PHE A 117 10.10 8.95 0.51
CA PHE A 117 10.35 10.39 0.43
C PHE A 117 11.48 10.81 1.36
N SER A 118 11.56 10.24 2.57
CA SER A 118 12.62 10.53 3.53
C SER A 118 14.00 10.19 2.96
N ILE A 119 14.17 8.99 2.42
CA ILE A 119 15.47 8.52 1.94
C ILE A 119 15.92 9.27 0.67
N PHE A 120 15.01 9.54 -0.27
CA PHE A 120 15.33 10.29 -1.49
C PHE A 120 15.59 11.78 -1.22
N LEU A 121 14.81 12.42 -0.34
CA LEU A 121 15.02 13.82 0.02
C LEU A 121 16.32 14.01 0.80
N ALA A 122 16.65 13.10 1.71
CA ALA A 122 17.92 13.13 2.43
C ALA A 122 19.14 12.89 1.53
N SER A 123 18.94 12.23 0.38
CA SER A 123 20.05 11.83 -0.48
C SER A 123 20.78 13.02 -1.12
N PRO A 124 22.13 13.03 -1.14
CA PRO A 124 22.93 14.08 -1.77
C PRO A 124 23.00 13.87 -3.29
N ILE A 125 21.88 14.13 -3.95
CA ILE A 125 21.66 14.03 -5.40
C ILE A 125 21.20 15.40 -5.91
N ASP A 126 21.57 15.75 -7.15
CA ASP A 126 21.06 16.94 -7.83
C ASP A 126 19.54 16.98 -7.84
N TRP A 127 18.95 18.15 -7.58
CA TRP A 127 17.51 18.29 -7.35
C TRP A 127 16.65 17.78 -8.52
N LYS A 128 17.06 18.06 -9.77
CA LYS A 128 16.36 17.59 -10.97
C LYS A 128 16.31 16.06 -11.04
N LYS A 129 17.44 15.38 -10.82
CA LYS A 129 17.51 13.91 -10.81
C LYS A 129 16.78 13.32 -9.61
N LYS A 130 16.87 13.99 -8.46
CA LYS A 130 16.15 13.59 -7.25
C LYS A 130 14.64 13.52 -7.49
N LEU A 131 14.04 14.57 -8.04
CA LEU A 131 12.60 14.59 -8.33
C LEU A 131 12.19 13.50 -9.34
N ILE A 132 12.94 13.37 -10.44
CA ILE A 132 12.67 12.35 -11.47
C ILE A 132 12.76 10.93 -10.87
N ASN A 133 13.85 10.63 -10.15
CA ASN A 133 14.07 9.31 -9.57
C ASN A 133 13.07 8.99 -8.45
N THR A 134 12.67 10.01 -7.68
CA THR A 134 11.61 9.87 -6.67
C THR A 134 10.27 9.55 -7.35
N GLY A 135 9.95 10.21 -8.47
CA GLY A 135 8.75 9.92 -9.26
C GLY A 135 8.72 8.48 -9.78
N PHE A 136 9.83 8.00 -10.38
CA PHE A 136 9.93 6.61 -10.82
C PHE A 136 9.82 5.61 -9.66
N ALA A 137 10.48 5.87 -8.53
CA ALA A 137 10.40 5.02 -7.35
C ALA A 137 8.98 4.99 -6.76
N ALA A 138 8.31 6.15 -6.69
CA ALA A 138 6.94 6.29 -6.22
C ALA A 138 5.96 5.52 -7.13
N LEU A 139 6.13 5.60 -8.45
CA LEU A 139 5.33 4.84 -9.41
C LEU A 139 5.53 3.33 -9.25
N ALA A 140 6.77 2.87 -9.12
CA ALA A 140 7.08 1.46 -8.89
C ALA A 140 6.48 0.94 -7.57
N LEU A 141 6.56 1.73 -6.49
CA LEU A 141 5.94 1.41 -5.21
C LEU A 141 4.41 1.37 -5.32
N LEU A 142 3.81 2.31 -6.05
CA LEU A 142 2.36 2.33 -6.29
C LEU A 142 1.89 1.08 -7.03
N ILE A 143 2.62 0.67 -8.08
CA ILE A 143 2.34 -0.57 -8.82
C ILE A 143 2.41 -1.77 -7.88
N LEU A 144 3.42 -1.86 -7.01
CA LEU A 144 3.54 -2.94 -6.03
C LEU A 144 2.33 -2.99 -5.09
N ILE A 145 1.89 -1.84 -4.58
CA ILE A 145 0.73 -1.73 -3.68
C ILE A 145 -0.55 -2.14 -4.42
N LEU A 146 -0.74 -1.70 -5.66
CA LEU A 146 -1.89 -2.08 -6.48
C LEU A 146 -1.94 -3.59 -6.74
N ILE A 147 -0.81 -4.20 -7.10
CA ILE A 147 -0.71 -5.66 -7.27
C ILE A 147 -1.08 -6.37 -5.97
N LYS A 148 -0.54 -5.92 -4.82
CA LYS A 148 -0.88 -6.49 -3.52
C LYS A 148 -2.37 -6.40 -3.22
N THR A 149 -2.98 -5.24 -3.47
CA THR A 149 -4.41 -4.99 -3.27
C THR A 149 -5.27 -5.90 -4.16
N LEU A 150 -4.89 -6.07 -5.43
CA LEU A 150 -5.58 -6.97 -6.36
C LEU A 150 -5.49 -8.43 -5.90
N LEU A 151 -4.29 -8.90 -5.54
CA LEU A 151 -4.09 -10.26 -5.05
C LEU A 151 -4.86 -10.52 -3.76
N LEU A 152 -4.80 -9.59 -2.80
CA LEU A 152 -5.51 -9.70 -1.54
C LEU A 152 -7.03 -9.75 -1.75
N THR A 153 -7.55 -8.93 -2.67
CA THR A 153 -8.98 -8.93 -3.01
C THR A 153 -9.41 -10.23 -3.68
N LEU A 154 -8.64 -10.70 -4.67
CA LEU A 154 -8.88 -11.98 -5.33
C LEU A 154 -8.88 -13.14 -4.32
N PHE A 155 -7.89 -13.18 -3.44
CA PHE A 155 -7.80 -14.19 -2.39
C PHE A 155 -9.02 -14.16 -1.47
N SER A 156 -9.40 -12.98 -0.96
CA SER A 156 -10.56 -12.84 -0.08
C SER A 156 -11.85 -13.29 -0.75
N ILE A 157 -12.11 -12.85 -1.99
CA ILE A 157 -13.31 -13.26 -2.75
C ILE A 157 -13.30 -14.78 -2.96
N ALA A 158 -12.21 -15.33 -3.49
CA ALA A 158 -12.10 -16.75 -3.77
C ALA A 158 -12.25 -17.63 -2.51
N ASN A 159 -11.65 -17.20 -1.40
CA ASN A 159 -11.65 -17.93 -0.13
C ASN A 159 -13.03 -17.95 0.56
N THR A 160 -13.86 -16.92 0.36
CA THR A 160 -15.24 -16.91 0.87
C THR A 160 -16.22 -17.77 0.07
N GLN A 161 -15.81 -18.29 -1.09
CA GLN A 161 -16.60 -19.21 -1.91
C GLN A 161 -17.99 -18.67 -2.32
N ILE A 162 -18.11 -17.36 -2.53
CA ILE A 162 -19.37 -16.69 -2.92
C ILE A 162 -19.81 -16.94 -4.37
N GLY A 163 -19.27 -17.98 -5.01
CA GLY A 163 -19.62 -18.40 -6.37
C GLY A 163 -19.08 -17.51 -7.49
N ILE A 164 -18.18 -16.58 -7.19
CA ILE A 164 -17.47 -15.74 -8.16
C ILE A 164 -15.96 -15.82 -7.90
N TYR A 165 -15.16 -15.71 -8.97
CA TYR A 165 -13.69 -15.79 -8.95
C TYR A 165 -13.17 -16.98 -8.13
N THR A 166 -13.67 -18.18 -8.43
CA THR A 166 -13.26 -19.41 -7.74
C THR A 166 -11.85 -19.81 -8.15
N LEU A 167 -11.07 -20.27 -7.17
CA LEU A 167 -9.71 -20.75 -7.35
C LEU A 167 -9.60 -22.16 -6.78
N SER A 168 -8.74 -23.00 -7.36
CA SER A 168 -8.41 -24.29 -6.76
C SER A 168 -7.66 -24.08 -5.43
N GLU A 169 -7.64 -25.09 -4.56
CA GLU A 169 -6.90 -25.05 -3.29
C GLU A 169 -5.42 -24.72 -3.50
N SER A 170 -4.80 -25.26 -4.56
CA SER A 170 -3.41 -24.97 -4.91
C SER A 170 -3.20 -23.52 -5.33
N GLN A 171 -4.12 -22.94 -6.11
CA GLN A 171 -4.07 -21.54 -6.50
C GLN A 171 -4.28 -20.62 -5.30
N LEU A 172 -5.24 -20.92 -4.43
CA LEU A 172 -5.47 -20.19 -3.17
C LEU A 172 -4.23 -20.17 -2.30
N SER A 173 -3.62 -21.34 -2.07
CA SER A 173 -2.39 -21.46 -1.27
C SER A 173 -1.26 -20.63 -1.88
N TRP A 174 -1.10 -20.68 -3.20
CA TRP A 174 -0.05 -19.93 -3.89
C TRP A 174 -0.25 -18.41 -3.77
N VAL A 175 -1.47 -17.92 -4.03
CA VAL A 175 -1.81 -16.50 -3.88
C VAL A 175 -1.60 -16.05 -2.43
N PHE A 176 -2.03 -16.85 -1.45
CA PHE A 176 -1.81 -16.59 -0.03
C PHE A 176 -0.33 -16.45 0.33
N HIS A 177 0.54 -17.34 -0.18
CA HIS A 177 1.98 -17.25 0.07
C HIS A 177 2.59 -15.97 -0.50
N ILE A 178 2.17 -15.55 -1.70
CA ILE A 178 2.63 -14.29 -2.29
C ILE A 178 2.22 -13.10 -1.44
N ILE A 179 0.94 -13.01 -1.07
CA ILE A 179 0.43 -11.93 -0.21
C ILE A 179 1.19 -11.91 1.12
N SER A 180 1.41 -13.08 1.71
CA SER A 180 2.12 -13.23 2.98
C SER A 180 3.60 -12.84 2.88
N ALA A 181 4.24 -13.04 1.72
CA ALA A 181 5.60 -12.56 1.48
C ALA A 181 5.68 -11.03 1.34
N MET A 182 4.62 -10.39 0.81
CA MET A 182 4.52 -8.94 0.62
C MET A 182 4.21 -8.19 1.93
N THR A 183 4.96 -8.46 3.00
CA THR A 183 4.82 -7.80 4.30
C THR A 183 5.21 -6.32 4.25
N LEU A 184 4.96 -5.58 5.33
CA LEU A 184 5.49 -4.22 5.49
C LEU A 184 7.02 -4.18 5.33
N GLY A 185 7.72 -5.16 5.91
CA GLY A 185 9.19 -5.27 5.80
C GLY A 185 9.63 -5.47 4.36
N PHE A 186 8.89 -6.25 3.57
CA PHE A 186 9.13 -6.38 2.13
C PHE A 186 8.99 -5.04 1.40
N SER A 187 7.91 -4.28 1.66
CA SER A 187 7.71 -2.96 1.03
C SER A 187 8.82 -1.98 1.37
N VAL A 188 9.29 -1.95 2.63
CA VAL A 188 10.42 -1.11 3.07
C VAL A 188 11.72 -1.53 2.39
N MET A 189 12.00 -2.84 2.31
CA MET A 189 13.17 -3.37 1.61
C MET A 189 13.12 -3.05 0.11
N PHE A 190 11.95 -3.17 -0.51
CA PHE A 190 11.73 -2.81 -1.91
C PHE A 190 12.06 -1.34 -2.16
N VAL A 191 11.57 -0.43 -1.30
CA VAL A 191 11.93 1.00 -1.36
C VAL A 191 13.43 1.22 -1.19
N PHE A 192 14.08 0.49 -0.28
CA PHE A 192 15.52 0.56 -0.09
C PHE A 192 16.28 0.13 -1.36
N CYS A 193 15.86 -0.95 -2.01
CA CYS A 193 16.42 -1.40 -3.29
C CYS A 193 16.23 -0.34 -4.40
N LEU A 194 15.03 0.25 -4.52
CA LEU A 194 14.79 1.35 -5.46
C LEU A 194 15.71 2.54 -5.18
N TRP A 195 15.91 2.87 -3.90
CA TRP A 195 16.86 3.90 -3.51
C TRP A 195 18.29 3.54 -3.87
N LEU A 196 18.75 2.30 -3.70
CA LEU A 196 20.10 1.90 -4.11
C LEU A 196 20.29 2.08 -5.63
N LEU A 197 19.31 1.64 -6.42
CA LEU A 197 19.39 1.66 -7.88
C LEU A 197 19.31 3.07 -8.46
N LEU A 198 18.40 3.90 -7.94
CA LEU A 198 18.07 5.21 -8.50
C LEU A 198 18.67 6.37 -7.70
N GLY A 199 18.68 6.26 -6.38
CA GLY A 199 19.18 7.27 -5.46
C GLY A 199 20.70 7.19 -5.27
N PHE A 200 21.15 6.13 -4.61
CA PHE A 200 22.55 5.94 -4.21
C PHE A 200 23.51 6.00 -5.41
N ARG A 201 23.20 5.28 -6.50
CA ARG A 201 24.01 5.27 -7.73
C ARG A 201 24.30 6.65 -8.30
N ASN A 202 23.34 7.57 -8.18
CA ASN A 202 23.43 8.94 -8.70
C ASN A 202 23.87 9.96 -7.64
N SER A 203 24.20 9.50 -6.44
CA SER A 203 24.54 10.37 -5.31
C SER A 203 26.05 10.55 -5.18
N LYS A 204 26.45 11.61 -4.48
CA LYS A 204 27.85 11.82 -4.04
C LYS A 204 28.39 10.72 -3.11
N PHE A 205 27.52 9.84 -2.59
CA PHE A 205 27.99 8.69 -1.80
C PHE A 205 28.67 7.63 -2.64
N ASN A 206 28.28 7.47 -3.90
CA ASN A 206 28.88 6.47 -4.77
C ASN A 206 30.40 6.72 -4.97
N SER A 207 30.80 7.97 -5.20
CA SER A 207 32.23 8.32 -5.31
C SER A 207 32.98 8.15 -3.99
N MET A 208 32.37 8.47 -2.85
CA MET A 208 32.97 8.23 -1.53
C MET A 208 33.20 6.74 -1.26
N PHE A 209 32.22 5.89 -1.58
CA PHE A 209 32.34 4.44 -1.40
C PHE A 209 33.36 3.82 -2.36
N SER A 210 33.36 4.19 -3.63
CA SER A 210 34.34 3.71 -4.60
C SER A 210 35.78 4.08 -4.22
N ASN A 211 35.99 5.31 -3.72
CA ASN A 211 37.31 5.74 -3.24
C ASN A 211 37.77 4.94 -2.02
N TYR A 212 36.86 4.66 -1.07
CA TYR A 212 37.16 3.83 0.09
C TYR A 212 37.54 2.39 -0.33
N ILE A 213 36.74 1.75 -1.19
CA ILE A 213 37.03 0.38 -1.67
C ILE A 213 38.38 0.31 -2.40
N ASN A 214 38.68 1.30 -3.25
CA ASN A 214 39.95 1.36 -3.97
C ASN A 214 41.15 1.55 -3.02
N GLN A 215 40.97 2.23 -1.90
CA GLN A 215 42.02 2.37 -0.88
C GLN A 215 42.38 1.01 -0.27
N PHE A 216 41.40 0.20 0.13
CA PHE A 216 41.66 -1.16 0.66
C PHE A 216 42.24 -2.11 -0.37
N LYS A 217 41.91 -1.91 -1.66
CA LYS A 217 42.45 -2.75 -2.74
C LYS A 217 43.92 -2.43 -3.07
N ASN A 218 44.38 -1.22 -2.77
CA ASN A 218 45.77 -0.82 -2.98
C ASN A 218 46.67 -1.07 -1.75
N GLU A 219 46.06 -1.36 -0.60
CA GLU A 219 46.75 -1.72 0.66
C GLU A 219 46.87 -3.25 0.86
N ALA A 220 46.32 -4.06 -0.05
CA ALA A 220 46.37 -5.54 -0.06
C ALA A 220 47.26 -6.06 -1.19
#